data_AF-A0A026WR30-F1
#
_entry.id   AF-A0A026WR30-F1
#
_cell.length_a   1.000
_cell.length_b   1.000
_cell.length_c   1.000
_cell.angle_alpha   90.00
_cell.angle_beta   90.00
_cell.angle_gamma   90.00
#
_symmetry.space_group_name_H-M   'P 1'
#
loop_
_entity.id
_entity.type
_entity.pdbx_description
1 polymer ?
#
loop_
_entity_poly.entity_id
_entity_poly.type
_entity_poly.pdbx_seq_one_letter_code
_entity_poly.pdbx_strand_id
1 'polypeptide(L)' 'MFSPLDFFLWGTLKDMVYKEEPTTPQIMRQRISEACASITPDVIRRANQSVIKRIQCCIDSNSHYFEHLL' A
#
# COMPACT_ATOMS: atom_id res chain seq x y z
N MET A 1 -4.08 13.71 -7.79
CA MET A 1 -4.14 13.46 -6.34
C MET A 1 -4.22 11.95 -6.15
N PHE A 2 -3.13 11.30 -5.74
CA PHE A 2 -3.13 9.86 -5.48
C PHE A 2 -3.89 9.59 -4.18
N SER A 3 -4.80 8.62 -4.18
CA SER A 3 -5.49 8.23 -2.96
C SER A 3 -4.48 7.58 -2.01
N PRO A 4 -4.64 7.68 -0.68
CA PRO A 4 -3.83 6.89 0.26
C PRO A 4 -3.86 5.38 -0.05
N LEU A 5 -4.94 4.92 -0.68
CA LEU A 5 -5.06 3.55 -1.18
C LEU A 5 -4.10 3.28 -2.36
N ASP A 6 -3.93 4.23 -3.30
CA ASP A 6 -2.94 4.11 -4.37
C ASP A 6 -1.53 3.97 -3.81
N PHE A 7 -1.20 4.72 -2.75
CA PHE A 7 0.13 4.65 -2.13
C PHE A 7 0.37 3.30 -1.45
N PHE A 8 -0.62 2.81 -0.70
CA PHE A 8 -0.56 1.48 -0.07
C PHE A 8 -0.45 0.37 -1.13
N LEU A 9 -1.30 0.43 -2.16
CA LEU A 9 -1.35 -0.57 -3.22
C LEU A 9 -0.05 -0.59 -4.01
N TRP A 10 0.46 0.59 -4.39
CA TRP A 10 1.71 0.71 -5.12
C TRP A 10 2.91 0.21 -4.31
N GLY A 11 3.01 0.57 -3.03
CA GLY A 11 4.06 0.06 -2.14
C GLY A 11 4.01 -1.46 -2.00
N THR A 12 2.81 -2.00 -1.83
CA THR A 12 2.56 -3.44 -1.67
C THR A 12 2.88 -4.22 -2.96
N LEU A 13 2.47 -3.70 -4.12
CA LEU A 13 2.78 -4.30 -5.42
C LEU A 13 4.28 -4.24 -5.70
N LYS A 14 4.95 -3.14 -5.36
CA LYS A 14 6.40 -3.03 -5.54
C LYS A 14 7.13 -4.06 -4.67
N ASP A 15 6.74 -4.22 -3.41
CA ASP A 15 7.33 -5.24 -2.53
C ASP A 15 7.16 -6.65 -3.09
N MET A 16 5.95 -6.99 -3.56
CA MET A 16 5.67 -8.32 -4.11
C MET A 16 6.37 -8.60 -5.45
N VAL A 17 6.36 -7.64 -6.37
CA VAL A 17 6.91 -7.82 -7.73
C VAL A 17 8.44 -7.82 -7.73
N TYR A 18 9.06 -7.03 -6.85
CA TYR A 18 10.51 -6.89 -6.74
C TYR A 18 11.14 -7.74 -5.63
N LYS A 19 10.35 -8.61 -4.98
CA LYS A 19 10.87 -9.57 -3.98
C LYS A 19 11.98 -10.46 -4.54
N GLU A 20 11.87 -10.80 -5.82
CA GLU A 20 12.86 -11.56 -6.57
C GLU A 20 13.44 -10.72 -7.70
N GLU A 21 14.67 -11.03 -8.10
CA GLU A 21 15.40 -10.23 -9.09
C GLU A 21 14.61 -10.12 -10.42
N PRO A 22 14.51 -8.91 -10.99
CA PRO A 22 13.92 -8.69 -12.30
C PRO A 22 14.65 -9.45 -13.40
N THR A 23 14.00 -10.44 -14.00
CA THR A 23 14.62 -11.23 -15.08
C THR A 23 14.17 -10.77 -16.46
N THR A 24 12.87 -10.91 -16.78
CA THR A 24 12.35 -10.57 -18.12
C THR A 24 11.02 -9.80 -18.04
N PRO A 25 10.69 -9.00 -19.07
CA PRO A 25 9.42 -8.26 -19.13
C PRO A 25 8.17 -9.14 -19.04
N GLN A 26 8.23 -10.37 -19.57
CA GLN A 26 7.11 -11.32 -19.50
C GLN A 26 6.88 -11.82 -18.08
N ILE A 27 7.95 -12.22 -17.38
CA ILE A 27 7.89 -12.64 -15.98
C ILE A 27 7.42 -11.48 -15.09
N MET A 28 7.87 -10.27 -15.37
CA MET A 28 7.38 -9.07 -14.68
C MET A 28 5.87 -8.86 -14.84
N ARG A 29 5.34 -9.01 -16.06
CA ARG A 29 3.88 -8.89 -16.30
C ARG A 29 3.09 -9.98 -15.58
N GLN A 30 3.61 -11.21 -15.57
CA GLN A 30 3.03 -12.34 -14.85
C GLN A 30 2.96 -12.01 -13.35
N ARG A 31 4.09 -11.61 -12.76
CA ARG A 31 4.19 -11.25 -11.33
C ARG A 31 3.28 -10.10 -10.95
N ILE A 32 3.15 -9.07 -11.78
CA ILE A 32 2.20 -7.98 -11.51
C ILE A 32 0.76 -8.51 -11.48
N SER A 33 0.40 -9.40 -12.41
CA SER A 33 -0.95 -9.98 -12.48
C SER A 33 -1.23 -10.89 -11.28
N GLU A 34 -0.26 -11.71 -10.90
CA GLU A 34 -0.34 -12.58 -9.72
C GLU A 34 -0.39 -11.78 -8.41
N ALA A 35 0.43 -10.73 -8.29
CA ALA A 35 0.40 -9.83 -7.14
C ALA A 35 -0.96 -9.14 -7.03
N CYS A 36 -1.51 -8.61 -8.13
CA CYS A 36 -2.87 -8.05 -8.14
C CYS A 36 -3.94 -9.08 -7.75
N ALA A 37 -3.84 -10.33 -8.22
CA ALA A 37 -4.78 -11.40 -7.89
C ALA A 37 -4.66 -11.85 -6.42
N SER A 38 -3.47 -11.76 -5.83
CA SER A 38 -3.24 -12.10 -4.42
C SER A 38 -3.83 -11.07 -3.43
N ILE A 39 -4.07 -9.84 -3.90
CA ILE A 39 -4.64 -8.77 -3.09
C ILE A 39 -6.15 -9.00 -2.97
N THR A 40 -6.54 -9.58 -1.85
CA THR A 40 -7.95 -9.85 -1.57
C THR A 40 -8.72 -8.57 -1.21
N PRO A 41 -10.05 -8.55 -1.40
CA PRO A 41 -10.90 -7.43 -0.99
C PRO A 41 -10.75 -7.07 0.49
N ASP A 42 -10.45 -8.07 1.33
CA ASP A 42 -10.27 -7.90 2.76
C ASP A 42 -8.97 -7.15 3.11
N VAL A 43 -7.89 -7.37 2.35
CA VAL A 43 -6.65 -6.57 2.45
C VAL A 43 -6.93 -5.11 2.09
N ILE A 44 -7.67 -4.87 1.00
CA ILE A 44 -8.07 -3.52 0.58
C ILE A 44 -8.94 -2.84 1.65
N ARG A 45 -9.87 -3.57 2.26
CA ARG A 45 -10.71 -3.06 3.34
C ARG A 45 -9.89 -2.65 4.56
N ARG A 46 -8.97 -3.51 5.01
CA ARG A 46 -8.05 -3.20 6.12
C ARG A 46 -7.17 -1.99 5.83
N ALA A 47 -6.64 -1.88 4.61
CA ALA A 47 -5.83 -0.74 4.20
C ALA A 47 -6.63 0.56 4.27
N ASN A 48 -7.85 0.57 3.73
CA ASN A 48 -8.75 1.72 3.83
C ASN A 48 -9.08 2.07 5.29
N GLN A 49 -9.38 1.08 6.13
CA GLN A 49 -9.62 1.29 7.57
C GLN A 49 -8.39 1.88 8.28
N SER A 50 -7.19 1.41 7.94
CA SER A 50 -5.95 1.97 8.49
C SER A 50 -5.73 3.42 8.08
N VAL A 51 -6.08 3.79 6.84
CA VAL A 51 -6.05 5.18 6.37
C VAL A 51 -7.05 6.04 7.14
N ILE A 52 -8.30 5.58 7.24
CA ILE A 52 -9.35 6.30 8.00
C ILE A 52 -8.92 6.48 9.46
N LYS A 53 -8.36 5.44 10.08
CA LYS A 53 -7.85 5.50 11.45
C LYS A 53 -6.74 6.53 11.59
N ARG A 54 -5.78 6.57 10.65
CA ARG A 54 -4.71 7.59 10.66
C ARG A 54 -5.27 9.00 10.52
N ILE A 55 -6.23 9.20 9.61
CA ILE A 55 -6.90 10.49 9.43
C ILE A 55 -7.63 10.90 10.73
N GLN A 56 -8.37 9.99 11.35
CA GLN A 56 -9.03 10.23 12.64
C GLN A 56 -8.03 10.58 13.73
N CYS A 57 -6.93 9.82 13.87
CA CYS A 57 -5.87 10.18 14.81
C CYS A 57 -5.29 11.58 14.54
N CYS A 58 -5.10 12.00 13.29
CA CYS A 58 -4.65 13.35 12.96
C CYS A 58 -5.66 14.44 13.35
N ILE A 59 -6.96 14.16 13.20
CA ILE A 59 -8.06 15.05 13.60
C ILE A 59 -8.12 15.16 15.14
N ASP A 60 -8.11 14.02 15.83
CA ASP A 60 -8.13 13.94 17.29
C ASP A 60 -6.88 14.58 17.92
N SER A 61 -5.74 14.53 17.22
CA SER A 61 -4.48 15.15 17.66
C SER A 61 -4.38 16.64 17.33
N ASN A 62 -5.46 17.27 16.83
CA ASN A 62 -5.56 18.71 16.55
C ASN A 62 -4.30 19.30 15.85
N SER A 63 -3.84 18.68 14.76
CA SER A 63 -2.66 19.09 13.98
C SER A 63 -1.30 19.05 14.70
N HIS A 64 -1.13 18.28 15.78
CA HIS A 64 0.21 18.02 16.30
C HIS A 64 0.96 17.03 15.39
N TYR A 65 1.96 17.57 14.70
CA TYR A 65 2.93 16.90 13.84
C TYR A 65 3.33 15.51 14.37
N PHE A 66 2.97 14.46 13.63
CA PHE A 66 3.60 13.14 13.77
C PHE A 66 4.95 13.15 13.02
N GLU A 67 5.93 13.88 13.56
CA GLU A 67 7.35 13.76 13.19
C GLU A 67 8.20 13.64 14.46
N HIS A 68 8.02 12.57 15.23
CA HIS A 68 9.13 11.88 15.91
C HIS A 68 8.63 10.67 16.70
N LEU A 69 9.00 9.49 16.24
CA LEU A 69 9.71 8.55 17.10
C LEU A 69 10.50 7.61 16.17
N LEU A 70 11.74 8.04 15.90
CA LEU A 70 12.85 7.14 15.55
C LEU A 70 13.05 6.11 16.67
#